data_AF-A0A535QI10-F1
#
_entry.id   AF-A0A535QI10-F1
#
_cell.length_a   1.000
_cell.length_b   1.000
_cell.length_c   1.000
_cell.angle_alpha   90.00
_cell.angle_beta   90.00
_cell.angle_gamma   90.00
#
_symmetry.space_group_name_H-M   'P 1'
#
loop_
_entity.id
_entity.type
_entity.pdbx_description
1 polymer ?
#
loop_
_entity_poly.entity_id
_entity_poly.type
_entity_poly.pdbx_seq_one_letter_code
_entity_poly.pdbx_strand_id
1 'polypeptide(L)' 'MASKNIYPIGTLPPLGEVPEYMYAQVIRQDRLGEPRVAFQIEEMEVPDIAP' A
#
# COMPACT_ATOMS: atom_id res chain seq x y z
N MET A 1 -17.22 0.80 -14.50
CA MET A 1 -16.79 0.33 -13.16
C MET A 1 -16.22 1.53 -12.46
N ALA A 2 -16.68 1.89 -11.27
CA ALA A 2 -16.08 3.00 -10.54
C ALA A 2 -14.65 2.60 -10.13
N SER A 3 -13.67 3.45 -10.47
CA SER A 3 -12.29 3.37 -9.96
C SER A 3 -12.34 3.29 -8.43
N LYS A 4 -11.56 2.39 -7.85
CA LYS A 4 -11.39 2.31 -6.39
C LYS A 4 -10.03 2.90 -6.04
N ASN A 5 -9.99 3.73 -5.01
CA ASN A 5 -8.74 4.34 -4.55
C ASN A 5 -7.76 3.30 -3.97
N ILE A 6 -8.24 2.13 -3.53
CA ILE A 6 -7.44 1.00 -3.02
C ILE A 6 -8.06 -0.35 -3.39
N TYR A 7 -7.21 -1.37 -3.61
CA TYR A 7 -7.62 -2.74 -3.91
C TYR A 7 -7.10 -3.71 -2.83
N PRO A 8 -7.93 -4.68 -2.36
CA PRO A 8 -7.48 -5.69 -1.42
C PRO A 8 -6.56 -6.71 -2.11
N ILE A 9 -5.70 -7.34 -1.31
CA ILE A 9 -4.77 -8.37 -1.80
C ILE A 9 -5.55 -9.49 -2.53
N GLY A 10 -5.09 -9.85 -3.73
CA GLY A 10 -5.74 -10.83 -4.60
C GLY A 10 -6.77 -10.24 -5.57
N THR A 11 -7.02 -8.93 -5.53
CA THR A 11 -7.87 -8.23 -6.51
C THR A 11 -7.01 -7.39 -7.44
N LEU A 12 -7.26 -7.48 -8.75
CA LEU A 12 -6.58 -6.69 -9.76
C LEU A 12 -7.35 -5.40 -10.09
N PRO A 13 -6.65 -4.26 -10.24
CA PRO A 13 -7.24 -3.06 -10.83
C PRO A 13 -7.55 -3.27 -12.32
N PRO A 14 -8.41 -2.42 -12.92
CA PRO A 14 -8.59 -2.36 -14.36
C PRO A 14 -7.26 -2.11 -15.08
N LEU A 15 -7.14 -2.62 -16.31
CA LEU A 15 -5.93 -2.46 -17.11
C LEU A 15 -5.66 -0.98 -17.40
N GLY A 16 -4.44 -0.53 -17.09
CA GLY A 16 -4.00 0.85 -17.29
C GLY A 16 -4.34 1.80 -16.14
N GLU A 17 -4.98 1.32 -15.08
CA GLU A 17 -5.28 2.10 -13.88
C GLU A 17 -4.27 1.81 -12.77
N VAL A 18 -3.72 2.88 -12.18
CA VAL A 18 -2.89 2.82 -10.98
C VAL A 18 -3.70 3.40 -9.83
N PRO A 19 -3.93 2.65 -8.73
CA PRO A 19 -4.68 3.15 -7.59
C PRO A 19 -3.91 4.26 -6.85
N GLU A 20 -4.63 5.12 -6.14
CA GLU A 20 -4.04 6.18 -5.32
C GLU A 20 -3.34 5.61 -4.06
N TYR A 21 -3.88 4.52 -3.50
CA TYR A 21 -3.36 3.86 -2.30
C TYR A 21 -3.13 2.36 -2.50
N MET A 22 -2.24 1.80 -1.67
CA MET A 22 -1.93 0.37 -1.58
C MET A 22 -1.75 -0.08 -0.13
N TYR A 23 -1.91 -1.37 0.12
CA TYR A 23 -1.53 -1.98 1.40
C TYR A 23 -0.03 -2.29 1.41
N ALA A 24 0.68 -1.84 2.46
CA ALA A 24 2.10 -2.09 2.63
C ALA A 24 2.46 -2.47 4.07
N GLN A 25 3.54 -3.22 4.24
CA GLN A 25 4.16 -3.45 5.55
C GLN A 25 5.14 -2.31 5.83
N VAL A 26 4.82 -1.46 6.81
CA VAL A 26 5.53 -0.20 7.09
C VAL A 26 6.22 -0.25 8.44
N ILE A 27 7.43 0.29 8.52
CA ILE A 27 8.19 0.51 9.76
C ILE A 27 8.15 1.99 10.11
N ARG A 28 7.91 2.32 11.39
CA ARG A 28 8.00 3.69 11.92
C ARG A 28 8.93 3.74 13.13
N GLN A 29 9.45 4.93 13.41
CA GLN A 29 10.47 5.15 14.44
C GLN A 29 9.99 4.83 15.87
N ASP A 30 8.70 5.05 16.14
CA ASP A 30 8.04 4.81 17.43
C ASP A 30 7.88 3.32 17.78
N ARG A 31 8.05 2.43 16.80
CA ARG A 31 7.89 0.97 16.94
C ARG A 31 9.09 0.16 16.47
N LEU A 32 10.27 0.78 16.41
CA LEU A 32 11.50 0.06 16.11
C LEU A 32 11.77 -1.02 17.16
N GLY A 33 12.22 -2.19 16.72
CA GLY A 33 12.49 -3.33 17.58
C GLY A 33 12.22 -4.65 16.88
N GLU A 34 11.67 -5.62 17.62
CA GLU A 34 11.37 -6.96 17.12
C GLU A 34 10.49 -6.92 15.86
N PRO A 35 10.80 -7.71 14.80
CA PRO A 35 10.06 -7.67 13.53
C PRO A 35 8.54 -7.87 13.68
N ARG A 36 8.12 -8.72 14.61
CA ARG A 36 6.69 -8.97 14.88
C ARG A 36 5.93 -7.72 15.34
N VAL A 37 6.64 -6.75 15.92
CA VAL A 37 6.08 -5.48 16.41
C VAL A 37 6.35 -4.35 15.42
N ALA A 38 7.55 -4.30 14.84
CA ALA A 38 8.01 -3.21 13.99
C ALA A 38 7.24 -3.11 12.65
N PHE A 39 6.93 -4.25 12.03
CA PHE A 39 6.18 -4.31 10.79
C PHE A 39 4.67 -4.28 11.06
N GLN A 40 3.98 -3.31 10.48
CA GLN A 40 2.52 -3.18 10.55
C GLN A 40 1.95 -2.94 9.15
N ILE A 41 0.75 -3.44 8.89
CA ILE A 41 0.03 -3.18 7.63
C ILE A 41 -0.60 -1.79 7.70
N GLU A 42 -0.27 -0.94 6.74
CA GLU A 42 -0.85 0.40 6.60
C GLU A 42 -1.32 0.62 5.15
N GLU A 43 -2.29 1.52 4.99
CA GLU A 43 -2.66 2.09 3.70
C GLU A 43 -1.70 3.23 3.38
N MET A 44 -1.01 3.12 2.25
CA MET A 44 0.05 4.03 1.82
C MET A 44 -0.26 4.55 0.42
N GLU A 45 0.10 5.80 0.14
CA GLU A 45 0.06 6.35 -1.22
C GLU A 45 0.97 5.53 -2.15
N VAL A 46 0.49 5.28 -3.37
CA VAL A 46 1.31 4.65 -4.40
C VAL A 46 2.35 5.65 -4.90
N PRO A 47 3.65 5.30 -4.90
CA PRO A 47 4.69 6.21 -5.38
C PRO A 47 4.50 6.58 -6.85
N ASP A 48 4.88 7.82 -7.18
CA ASP A 48 4.90 8.28 -8.57
C ASP A 48 5.87 7.46 -9.42
N ILE A 49 5.45 7.17 -10.64
CA ILE A 49 6.28 6.48 -11.63
C ILE A 49 7.15 7.52 -12.34
N ALA A 50 8.47 7.34 -12.27
CA ALA A 50 9.41 8.20 -12.98
C ALA A 50 9.35 7.98 -14.51
N PRO A 51 9.76 8.97 -15.34
CA PRO A 51 9.77 8.87 -16.80
C PRO A 51 10.68 7.79 -17.36
#